data_AF-X1FS11-F1
#
_entry.id   AF-X1FS11-F1
#
_cell.length_a   1.000
_cell.length_b   1.000
_cell.length_c   1.000
_cell.angle_alpha   90.00
_cell.angle_beta   90.00
_cell.angle_gamma   90.00
#
_symmetry.space_group_name_H-M   'P 1'
#
loop_
_entity.id
_entity.type
_entity.pdbx_description
1 polymer ?
#
loop_
_entity_poly.entity_id
_entity_poly.type
_entity_poly.pdbx_seq_one_letter_code
_entity_poly.pdbx_strand_id
1 'polypeptide(L)'
;MFEPSVLVSALINKFAGIIVLSNFDQYSLLPTLIQRLNIYTDPRFPMAVEEKYYEVLEPDEYSPVLVTSNWALTYFLVSSAVEATKVPAYVCVKDSEGLGVLTAWAAGKFGGDSVGAFIKKCGVADRVKHRKLIIPGKAARIKGELEDALNLEWEITVGPKETTGLGKFLP
;
A
#
# COMPACT_ATOMS: atom_id res chain seq x y z
N MET A 1 -25.28 -28.72 -10.86
CA MET A 1 -24.55 -29.01 -9.61
C MET A 1 -23.71 -27.77 -9.32
N PHE A 2 -23.88 -27.11 -8.17
CA PHE A 2 -23.08 -25.92 -7.84
C PHE A 2 -21.62 -26.33 -7.58
N GLU A 3 -20.65 -25.51 -7.99
CA GLU A 3 -19.26 -25.74 -7.60
C GLU A 3 -19.12 -25.67 -6.07
N PRO A 4 -18.31 -26.55 -5.45
CA PRO A 4 -18.08 -26.55 -4.01
C PRO A 4 -17.67 -25.18 -3.44
N SER A 5 -16.87 -24.41 -4.19
CA SER A 5 -16.41 -23.06 -3.84
C SER A 5 -17.57 -22.07 -3.59
N VAL A 6 -18.64 -22.15 -4.38
CA VAL A 6 -19.82 -21.28 -4.26
C VAL A 6 -20.62 -21.62 -3.01
N LEU A 7 -20.74 -22.92 -2.68
CA LEU A 7 -21.40 -23.35 -1.45
C LEU A 7 -20.64 -22.88 -0.20
N VAL A 8 -19.32 -23.02 -0.21
CA VAL A 8 -18.45 -22.52 0.87
C VAL A 8 -18.60 -21.01 1.03
N SER A 9 -18.60 -20.28 -0.08
CA SER A 9 -18.82 -18.83 -0.08
C SER A 9 -20.15 -18.45 0.56
N ALA A 10 -21.24 -19.15 0.25
CA ALA A 10 -22.53 -18.93 0.87
C ALA A 10 -22.51 -19.22 2.38
N LEU A 11 -21.86 -20.30 2.80
CA LEU A 11 -21.76 -20.70 4.20
C LEU A 11 -20.93 -19.70 5.03
N ILE A 12 -19.83 -19.17 4.48
CA ILE A 12 -19.03 -18.10 5.11
C ILE A 12 -19.91 -16.88 5.42
N ASN A 13 -20.78 -16.49 4.47
CA ASN A 13 -21.68 -15.35 4.65
C ASN A 13 -22.87 -15.65 5.56
N LYS A 14 -23.10 -16.92 5.91
CA LYS A 14 -24.32 -17.40 6.60
C LYS A 14 -24.00 -18.17 7.87
N PHE A 15 -23.20 -17.55 8.74
CA PHE A 15 -23.00 -17.95 10.14
C PHE A 15 -22.49 -19.38 10.36
N ALA A 16 -21.96 -20.06 9.34
CA ALA A 16 -21.38 -21.38 9.51
C ALA A 16 -20.13 -21.27 10.39
N GLY A 17 -20.14 -21.94 11.54
CA GLY A 17 -19.01 -21.94 12.47
C GLY A 17 -17.83 -22.82 12.01
N ILE A 18 -18.13 -23.93 11.33
CA ILE A 18 -17.14 -24.87 10.78
C ILE A 18 -17.62 -25.32 9.40
N ILE A 19 -16.72 -25.30 8.42
CA ILE A 19 -16.97 -25.79 7.05
C ILE A 19 -15.93 -26.89 6.79
N VAL A 20 -16.40 -28.09 6.43
CA VAL A 20 -15.55 -29.25 6.10
C VAL A 20 -15.52 -29.40 4.58
N LEU A 21 -14.32 -29.48 4.02
CA LEU A 21 -14.09 -29.64 2.58
C LEU A 21 -13.52 -31.03 2.29
N SER A 22 -13.99 -31.64 1.20
CA SER A 22 -13.45 -32.92 0.72
C SER A 22 -12.15 -32.77 -0.09
N ASN A 23 -11.87 -31.56 -0.60
CA ASN A 23 -10.67 -31.24 -1.36
C ASN A 23 -10.13 -29.84 -0.98
N PHE A 24 -8.82 -29.68 -1.09
CA PHE A 24 -8.11 -28.43 -0.79
C PHE A 24 -7.35 -27.94 -2.03
N ASP A 25 -8.08 -27.80 -3.14
CA ASP A 25 -7.51 -27.23 -4.36
C ASP A 25 -7.18 -25.74 -4.16
N GLN A 26 -5.99 -25.31 -4.58
CA GLN A 26 -5.47 -23.96 -4.35
C GLN A 26 -6.38 -22.87 -4.95
N TYR A 27 -6.93 -23.11 -6.14
CA TYR A 27 -7.77 -22.13 -6.86
C TYR A 27 -9.14 -21.97 -6.21
N SER A 28 -9.64 -23.00 -5.52
CA SER A 28 -10.87 -22.92 -4.72
C SER A 28 -10.64 -22.41 -3.29
N LEU A 29 -9.49 -22.72 -2.69
CA LEU A 29 -9.19 -22.42 -1.30
C LEU A 29 -8.77 -20.96 -1.09
N LEU A 30 -7.91 -20.41 -1.96
CA LEU A 30 -7.46 -19.02 -1.85
C LEU A 30 -8.62 -18.01 -1.83
N PRO A 31 -9.58 -18.02 -2.80
CA PRO A 31 -10.68 -17.05 -2.79
C PRO A 31 -11.61 -17.23 -1.58
N THR A 32 -11.83 -18.44 -1.09
CA THR A 32 -12.67 -18.69 0.10
C THR A 32 -12.00 -18.21 1.38
N LEU A 33 -10.67 -18.36 1.51
CA LEU A 33 -9.91 -17.80 2.63
C LEU A 33 -9.90 -16.27 2.61
N ILE A 34 -9.73 -15.66 1.43
CA ILE A 34 -9.79 -14.19 1.26
C ILE A 34 -11.20 -13.68 1.59
N GLN A 35 -12.26 -14.35 1.13
CA GLN A 35 -13.62 -13.98 1.47
C GLN A 35 -13.84 -14.05 2.99
N ARG A 36 -13.40 -15.12 3.64
CA ARG A 36 -13.50 -15.25 5.10
C ARG A 36 -12.77 -14.11 5.80
N LEU A 37 -11.55 -13.78 5.38
CA LEU A 37 -10.82 -12.63 5.91
C LEU A 37 -11.66 -11.34 5.79
N ASN A 38 -12.20 -11.07 4.60
CA ASN A 38 -12.98 -9.86 4.34
C ASN A 38 -14.26 -9.78 5.19
N ILE A 39 -15.01 -10.88 5.33
CA ILE A 39 -16.28 -10.92 6.09
C ILE A 39 -16.06 -10.79 7.60
N TYR A 40 -14.98 -11.35 8.12
CA TYR A 40 -14.70 -11.37 9.56
C TYR A 40 -13.76 -10.24 10.02
N THR A 41 -13.36 -9.33 9.13
CA THR A 41 -12.63 -8.11 9.51
C THR A 41 -13.59 -7.13 10.20
N ASP A 42 -13.19 -6.54 11.34
CA ASP A 42 -14.01 -5.54 12.03
C ASP A 42 -14.24 -4.32 11.11
N PRO A 43 -15.48 -4.01 10.72
CA PRO A 43 -15.76 -2.93 9.77
C PRO A 43 -15.49 -1.53 10.36
N ARG A 44 -15.30 -1.42 11.68
CA ARG A 44 -15.08 -0.13 12.36
C ARG A 44 -13.62 0.29 12.40
N PHE A 45 -12.70 -0.67 12.33
CA PHE A 45 -11.26 -0.44 12.46
C PHE A 45 -10.55 -0.90 11.20
N PRO A 46 -10.14 0.03 10.32
CA PRO A 46 -9.31 -0.32 9.18
C PRO A 46 -8.01 -0.97 9.65
N MET A 47 -7.62 -2.06 9.00
CA MET A 47 -6.30 -2.64 9.23
C MET A 47 -5.24 -1.65 8.74
N ALA A 48 -4.47 -1.13 9.68
CA ALA A 48 -3.46 -0.11 9.43
C ALA A 48 -2.05 -0.63 9.74
N VAL A 49 -1.08 -0.14 8.99
CA VAL A 49 0.35 -0.37 9.17
C VAL A 49 0.93 0.83 9.94
N GLU A 50 1.98 0.62 10.73
CA GLU A 50 2.63 1.70 11.48
C GLU A 50 3.25 2.72 10.51
N GLU A 51 3.10 4.02 10.81
CA GLU A 51 3.74 5.10 10.07
C GLU A 51 5.24 5.10 10.29
N LYS A 52 5.97 4.73 9.23
CA LYS A 52 7.43 4.79 9.12
C LYS A 52 7.84 4.52 7.67
N TYR A 53 9.12 4.66 7.37
CA TYR A 53 9.65 4.04 6.16
C TYR A 53 9.91 2.56 6.42
N TYR A 54 9.60 1.73 5.44
CA TYR A 54 9.92 0.31 5.41
C TYR A 54 10.99 0.08 4.36
N GLU A 55 11.97 -0.74 4.71
CA GLU A 55 12.97 -1.25 3.78
C GLU A 55 12.37 -2.48 3.07
N VAL A 56 12.24 -2.40 1.75
CA VAL A 56 11.77 -3.52 0.92
C VAL A 56 12.97 -4.07 0.17
N LEU A 57 13.26 -5.36 0.38
CA LEU A 57 14.56 -6.00 0.06
C LEU A 57 15.69 -5.39 0.92
N GLU A 58 16.85 -5.12 0.32
CA GLU A 58 18.01 -4.52 0.98
C GLU A 58 18.36 -3.19 0.29
N PRO A 59 17.64 -2.09 0.59
CA PRO A 59 17.88 -0.80 -0.04
C PRO A 59 19.20 -0.17 0.43
N ASP A 60 19.84 0.52 -0.50
CA ASP A 60 21.06 1.30 -0.30
C ASP A 60 20.78 2.82 -0.42
N GLU A 61 21.85 3.62 -0.42
CA GLU A 61 21.77 5.08 -0.49
C GLU A 61 21.33 5.65 -1.86
N TYR A 62 21.19 4.79 -2.87
CA TYR A 62 20.75 5.14 -4.24
C TYR A 62 19.35 4.58 -4.56
N SER A 63 18.77 3.82 -3.62
CA SER A 63 17.51 3.13 -3.81
C SER A 63 16.32 4.10 -3.85
N PRO A 64 15.33 3.88 -4.73
CA PRO A 64 14.17 4.74 -4.86
C PRO A 64 13.38 4.86 -3.55
N VAL A 65 12.81 6.05 -3.35
CA VAL A 65 11.92 6.35 -2.23
C VAL A 65 10.51 6.55 -2.76
N LEU A 66 9.57 5.73 -2.28
CA LEU A 66 8.16 5.79 -2.63
C LEU A 66 7.35 6.20 -1.40
N VAL A 67 6.28 6.97 -1.57
CA VAL A 67 5.31 7.21 -0.50
C VAL A 67 3.97 6.55 -0.79
N THR A 68 3.35 6.00 0.26
CA THR A 68 2.03 5.40 0.21
C THR A 68 1.27 5.66 1.51
N SER A 69 0.01 5.23 1.58
CA SER A 69 -0.84 5.37 2.75
C SER A 69 -0.76 4.12 3.65
N ASN A 70 -1.16 4.25 4.92
CA ASN A 70 -1.02 3.17 5.90
C ASN A 70 -2.15 2.14 5.92
N TRP A 71 -3.08 2.16 4.96
CA TRP A 71 -4.02 1.06 4.83
C TRP A 71 -3.27 -0.23 4.47
N ALA A 72 -3.43 -1.28 5.26
CA ALA A 72 -2.64 -2.50 5.12
C ALA A 72 -2.67 -3.08 3.70
N LEU A 73 -3.85 -3.14 3.06
CA LEU A 73 -3.96 -3.63 1.69
C LEU A 73 -3.19 -2.77 0.70
N THR A 74 -3.19 -1.44 0.89
CA THR A 74 -2.43 -0.52 0.03
C THR A 74 -0.93 -0.69 0.23
N TYR A 75 -0.46 -0.78 1.47
CA TYR A 75 0.94 -1.03 1.76
C TYR A 75 1.42 -2.34 1.13
N PHE A 76 0.74 -3.46 1.37
CA PHE A 76 1.14 -4.75 0.84
C PHE A 76 1.09 -4.82 -0.68
N LEU A 77 0.13 -4.13 -1.32
CA LEU A 77 0.13 -4.02 -2.79
C LEU A 77 1.34 -3.26 -3.33
N VAL A 78 1.83 -2.25 -2.63
CA VAL A 78 3.02 -1.49 -3.02
C VAL A 78 4.28 -2.28 -2.73
N SER A 79 4.44 -2.80 -1.50
CA SER A 79 5.64 -3.55 -1.10
C SER A 79 5.82 -4.80 -1.95
N SER A 80 4.78 -5.61 -2.15
CA SER A 80 4.88 -6.80 -3.01
C SER A 80 5.13 -6.46 -4.48
N ALA A 81 4.63 -5.33 -4.97
CA ALA A 81 4.94 -4.88 -6.33
C ALA A 81 6.40 -4.43 -6.47
N VAL A 82 6.96 -3.77 -5.45
CA VAL A 82 8.38 -3.42 -5.37
C VAL A 82 9.24 -4.69 -5.29
N GLU A 83 8.89 -5.66 -4.42
CA GLU A 83 9.61 -6.94 -4.35
C GLU A 83 9.63 -7.65 -5.71
N ALA A 84 8.51 -7.61 -6.43
CA ALA A 84 8.40 -8.21 -7.76
C ALA A 84 9.27 -7.53 -8.83
N THR A 85 9.63 -6.24 -8.67
CA THR A 85 10.57 -5.57 -9.58
C THR A 85 12.01 -5.98 -9.34
N LYS A 86 12.32 -6.56 -8.17
CA LYS A 86 13.70 -6.82 -7.69
C LYS A 86 14.55 -5.56 -7.55
N VAL A 87 13.92 -4.39 -7.46
CA VAL A 87 14.59 -3.12 -7.19
C VAL A 87 14.39 -2.80 -5.71
N PRO A 88 15.45 -2.85 -4.88
CA PRO A 88 15.36 -2.47 -3.48
C PRO A 88 14.86 -1.04 -3.33
N ALA A 89 13.98 -0.78 -2.36
CA ALA A 89 13.38 0.55 -2.21
C ALA A 89 13.00 0.86 -0.76
N TYR A 90 12.91 2.16 -0.47
CA TYR A 90 12.27 2.66 0.75
C TYR A 90 10.80 2.96 0.46
N VAL A 91 9.89 2.32 1.21
CA VAL A 91 8.45 2.58 1.15
C VAL A 91 8.03 3.37 2.38
N CYS A 92 7.86 4.68 2.21
CA CYS A 92 7.40 5.62 3.22
C CYS A 92 5.88 5.48 3.40
N VAL A 93 5.45 4.92 4.52
CA VAL A 93 4.04 4.68 4.83
C VAL A 93 3.53 5.80 5.72
N LYS A 94 2.69 6.68 5.17
CA LYS A 94 2.11 7.83 5.88
C LYS A 94 0.78 7.44 6.53
N ASP A 95 0.58 7.80 7.80
CA ASP A 95 -0.68 7.53 8.53
C ASP A 95 -1.83 8.33 7.94
N SER A 96 -2.80 7.63 7.38
CA SER A 96 -4.03 8.19 6.82
C SER A 96 -5.26 7.59 7.50
N GLU A 97 -5.13 7.20 8.78
CA GLU A 97 -6.16 6.52 9.56
C GLU A 97 -6.63 5.22 8.89
N GLY A 98 -5.69 4.51 8.27
CA GLY A 98 -5.95 3.26 7.57
C GLY A 98 -6.80 3.40 6.31
N LEU A 99 -6.90 4.60 5.73
CA LEU A 99 -7.54 4.83 4.43
C LEU A 99 -6.57 4.60 3.27
N GLY A 100 -7.04 4.03 2.16
CA GLY A 100 -6.26 3.94 0.92
C GLY A 100 -5.96 5.32 0.32
N VAL A 101 -4.93 5.43 -0.52
CA VAL A 101 -4.41 6.71 -1.06
C VAL A 101 -5.49 7.67 -1.57
N LEU A 102 -6.37 7.21 -2.46
CA LEU A 102 -7.38 8.08 -3.09
C LEU A 102 -8.44 8.54 -2.08
N THR A 103 -8.89 7.64 -1.21
CA THR A 103 -9.85 7.95 -0.15
C THR A 103 -9.25 8.91 0.87
N ALA A 104 -7.99 8.68 1.26
CA ALA A 104 -7.25 9.53 2.18
C ALA A 104 -7.04 10.94 1.61
N TRP A 105 -6.67 11.05 0.33
CA TRP A 105 -6.53 12.32 -0.36
C TRP A 105 -7.86 13.07 -0.40
N ALA A 106 -8.96 12.40 -0.78
CA ALA A 106 -10.30 13.00 -0.81
C ALA A 106 -10.78 13.45 0.59
N ALA A 107 -10.35 12.76 1.65
CA ALA A 107 -10.66 13.10 3.04
C ALA A 107 -9.71 14.14 3.66
N GLY A 108 -8.73 14.67 2.89
CA GLY A 108 -7.73 15.61 3.40
C GLY A 108 -6.67 14.98 4.32
N LYS A 109 -6.62 13.64 4.40
CA LYS A 109 -5.68 12.88 5.23
C LYS A 109 -4.44 12.42 4.46
N PHE A 110 -4.30 12.81 3.19
CA PHE A 110 -3.12 12.55 2.37
C PHE A 110 -2.89 13.74 1.43
N GLY A 111 -2.40 14.84 2.00
CA GLY A 111 -2.06 16.09 1.31
C GLY A 111 -0.56 16.37 1.30
N GLY A 112 -0.12 17.36 0.51
CA GLY A 112 1.29 17.70 0.34
C GLY A 112 1.96 18.10 1.66
N ASP A 113 1.31 18.94 2.47
CA ASP A 113 1.81 19.37 3.78
C ASP A 113 2.00 18.18 4.72
N SER A 114 0.98 17.32 4.82
CA SER A 114 1.00 16.17 5.73
C SER A 114 2.04 15.12 5.33
N VAL A 115 2.23 14.91 4.03
CA VAL A 115 3.24 13.98 3.50
C VAL A 115 4.63 14.60 3.65
N GLY A 116 4.81 15.89 3.36
CA GLY A 116 6.08 16.59 3.53
C GLY A 116 6.55 16.59 4.98
N ALA A 117 5.66 16.86 5.94
CA ALA A 117 5.95 16.79 7.36
C ALA A 117 6.41 15.37 7.78
N PHE A 118 5.74 14.34 7.27
CA PHE A 118 6.13 12.94 7.51
C PHE A 118 7.52 12.63 6.95
N ILE A 119 7.81 13.00 5.69
CA ILE A 119 9.11 12.74 5.04
C ILE A 119 10.27 13.43 5.80
N LYS A 120 10.04 14.64 6.32
CA LYS A 120 11.03 15.34 7.17
C LYS A 120 11.27 14.62 8.50
N LYS A 121 10.24 14.00 9.08
CA LYS A 121 10.28 13.36 10.40
C LYS A 121 10.75 11.91 10.36
N CYS A 122 10.47 11.18 9.27
CA CYS A 122 10.65 9.74 9.24
C CYS A 122 12.11 9.28 9.14
N GLY A 123 13.06 10.19 8.82
CA GLY A 123 14.49 9.89 8.77
C GLY A 123 14.99 9.31 7.44
N VAL A 124 14.12 9.17 6.42
CA VAL A 124 14.54 8.64 5.11
C VAL A 124 15.57 9.53 4.41
N ALA A 125 15.57 10.83 4.70
CA ALA A 125 16.51 11.80 4.14
C ALA A 125 17.98 11.51 4.50
N ASP A 126 18.21 10.83 5.63
CA ASP A 126 19.54 10.45 6.11
C ASP A 126 20.00 9.08 5.54
N ARG A 127 19.09 8.37 4.88
CA ARG A 127 19.32 7.04 4.30
C ARG A 127 19.68 7.08 2.82
N VAL A 128 19.32 8.15 2.11
CA VAL A 128 19.57 8.32 0.68
C VAL A 128 20.43 9.55 0.39
N LYS A 129 21.32 9.42 -0.60
CA LYS A 129 22.17 10.52 -1.11
C LYS A 129 21.42 11.47 -2.04
N HIS A 130 20.30 11.03 -2.58
CA HIS A 130 19.45 11.85 -3.45
C HIS A 130 18.31 12.48 -2.66
N ARG A 131 17.57 13.38 -3.33
CA ARG A 131 16.33 13.97 -2.83
C ARG A 131 15.26 13.78 -3.89
N LYS A 132 14.83 12.53 -4.06
CA LYS A 132 13.81 12.14 -5.05
C LYS A 132 12.75 11.32 -4.36
N LEU A 133 11.49 11.67 -4.57
CA LEU A 133 10.36 10.99 -3.94
C LEU A 133 9.29 10.68 -4.99
N ILE A 134 8.87 9.43 -5.03
CA ILE A 134 7.83 8.94 -5.94
C ILE A 134 6.50 8.96 -5.21
N ILE A 135 5.54 9.74 -5.72
CA ILE A 135 4.16 9.77 -5.22
C ILE A 135 3.25 8.87 -6.03
N PRO A 136 2.14 8.34 -5.46
CA PRO A 136 1.19 7.54 -6.20
C PRO A 136 0.51 8.36 -7.31
N GLY A 137 0.33 7.78 -8.50
CA GLY A 137 -0.30 8.48 -9.62
C GLY A 137 -1.75 8.90 -9.37
N LYS A 138 -2.45 8.21 -8.45
CA LYS A 138 -3.80 8.58 -7.99
C LYS A 138 -3.84 9.87 -7.16
N ALA A 139 -2.70 10.27 -6.59
CA ALA A 139 -2.54 11.48 -5.78
C ALA A 139 -1.63 12.53 -6.47
N ALA A 140 -1.46 12.48 -7.80
CA ALA A 140 -0.58 13.38 -8.54
C ALA A 140 -0.78 14.88 -8.25
N ARG A 141 -2.00 15.25 -7.84
CA ARG A 141 -2.39 16.64 -7.50
C ARG A 141 -1.64 17.21 -6.30
N ILE A 142 -1.11 16.38 -5.40
CA ILE A 142 -0.38 16.87 -4.22
C ILE A 142 1.05 17.33 -4.56
N LYS A 143 1.52 17.11 -5.79
CA LYS A 143 2.92 17.32 -6.18
C LYS A 143 3.44 18.72 -5.80
N GLY A 144 2.76 19.79 -6.24
CA GLY A 144 3.24 21.15 -6.00
C GLY A 144 3.28 21.50 -4.51
N GLU A 145 2.19 21.22 -3.79
CA GLU A 145 2.12 21.43 -2.34
C GLU A 145 3.21 20.62 -1.60
N LEU A 146 3.51 19.41 -2.06
CA LEU A 146 4.56 18.58 -1.48
C LEU A 146 5.97 19.12 -1.77
N GLU A 147 6.21 19.63 -2.98
CA GLU A 147 7.47 20.30 -3.34
C GLU A 147 7.71 21.51 -2.42
N ASP A 148 6.68 22.34 -2.23
CA ASP A 148 6.73 23.50 -1.33
C ASP A 148 6.94 23.07 0.13
N ALA A 149 6.19 22.08 0.61
CA ALA A 149 6.32 21.53 1.96
C ALA A 149 7.70 20.93 2.22
N LEU A 150 8.43 20.51 1.18
CA LEU A 150 9.80 19.99 1.23
C LEU A 150 10.85 21.05 0.85
N ASN A 151 10.49 22.34 0.90
CA ASN A 151 11.38 23.47 0.62
C ASN A 151 12.04 23.43 -0.76
N LEU A 152 11.41 22.76 -1.75
CA LEU A 152 11.95 22.54 -3.09
C LEU A 152 13.29 21.75 -3.12
N GLU A 153 13.67 21.12 -2.02
CA GLU A 153 14.89 20.29 -1.94
C GLU A 153 14.69 18.92 -2.59
N TRP A 154 13.44 18.46 -2.69
CA TRP A 154 13.07 17.15 -3.22
C TRP A 154 12.45 17.25 -4.61
N GLU A 155 12.98 16.45 -5.54
CA GLU A 155 12.37 16.20 -6.84
C GLU A 155 11.20 15.22 -6.67
N ILE A 156 9.98 15.70 -6.92
CA ILE A 156 8.77 14.87 -6.82
C ILE A 156 8.39 14.28 -8.18
N THR A 157 8.42 12.96 -8.28
CA THR A 157 8.02 12.23 -9.47
C THR A 157 6.65 11.58 -9.27
N VAL A 158 5.76 11.73 -10.26
CA VAL A 158 4.46 11.06 -10.25
C VAL A 158 4.64 9.63 -10.75
N GLY A 159 4.45 8.66 -9.87
CA GLY A 159 4.47 7.25 -10.20
C GLY A 159 3.20 6.78 -10.93
N PRO A 160 3.09 5.47 -11.21
CA PRO A 160 1.92 4.91 -11.88
C PRO A 160 0.66 5.00 -11.01
N LYS A 161 -0.52 4.95 -11.65
CA LYS A 161 -1.82 4.93 -10.95
C LYS A 161 -2.11 3.60 -10.27
N GLU A 162 -1.55 2.52 -10.78
CA GLU A 162 -1.68 1.16 -10.26
C GLU A 162 -0.28 0.57 -10.01
N THR A 163 -0.16 -0.27 -8.98
CA THR A 163 1.13 -0.84 -8.55
C THR A 163 1.73 -1.77 -9.60
N THR A 164 0.91 -2.36 -10.48
CA THR A 164 1.35 -3.17 -11.62
C THR A 164 2.22 -2.39 -12.61
N GLY A 165 2.15 -1.06 -12.61
CA GLY A 165 3.01 -0.19 -13.42
C GLY A 165 4.42 -0.02 -12.87
N LEU A 166 4.70 -0.40 -11.61
CA LEU A 166 5.99 -0.14 -10.97
C LEU A 166 7.16 -0.84 -11.67
N GLY A 167 6.95 -2.05 -12.19
CA GLY A 167 7.99 -2.79 -12.90
C GLY A 167 8.50 -2.14 -14.18
N LYS A 168 7.72 -1.24 -14.80
CA LYS A 168 8.17 -0.44 -15.96
C LYS A 168 8.68 0.94 -15.58
N PHE A 169 8.44 1.36 -14.35
CA PHE A 169 8.67 2.72 -13.88
C PHE A 169 9.96 2.82 -13.05
N LEU A 170 10.21 1.82 -12.20
CA LEU A 170 11.44 1.72 -11.44
C LEU A 170 12.61 1.31 -12.36
N PRO A 171 13.83 1.78 -12.07
CA PRO A 171 15.02 1.56 -12.90
C PRO A 171 15.45 0.10 -12.97
#